data_AF-A0A4U1API0-F1
#
_entry.id   AF-A0A4U1API0-F1
#
_cell.length_a   1.000
_cell.length_b   1.000
_cell.length_c   1.000
_cell.angle_alpha   90.00
_cell.angle_beta   90.00
_cell.angle_gamma   90.00
#
_symmetry.space_group_name_H-M   'P 1'
#
loop_
_entity.id
_entity.type
_entity.pdbx_description
1 polymer ?
#
loop_
_entity_poly.entity_id
_entity_poly.type
_entity_poly.pdbx_seq_one_letter_code
_entity_poly.pdbx_strand_id
1 'polypeptide(L)' 'MLQKCTKFAASLSACLVFVYVFLPLMTESVDVLNRMSQYLDVNGIDPTRYYYTDVEQVKEAENYLQTVLDER' A
#
# COMPACT_ATOMS: atom_id res chain seq x y z
N MET A 1 -22.06 28.45 7.92
CA MET A 1 -21.46 27.13 8.26
C MET A 1 -21.89 26.04 7.30
N LEU A 2 -23.19 25.88 7.02
CA LEU A 2 -23.73 24.80 6.17
C LEU A 2 -23.01 24.62 4.82
N GLN A 3 -22.82 25.71 4.04
CA GLN A 3 -22.08 25.64 2.76
C GLN A 3 -20.63 25.16 2.89
N LYS A 4 -19.95 25.45 4.00
CA LYS A 4 -18.57 24.97 4.23
C LYS A 4 -18.56 23.48 4.52
N CYS A 5 -19.50 22.99 5.33
CA CYS A 5 -19.68 21.57 5.61
C CYS A 5 -20.04 20.78 4.34
N THR A 6 -20.91 21.32 3.47
CA THR A 6 -21.25 20.67 2.20
C THR A 6 -20.05 20.57 1.27
N LYS A 7 -19.23 21.64 1.15
CA LYS A 7 -18.00 21.60 0.35
C LYS A 7 -17.00 20.57 0.90
N PHE A 8 -16.85 20.52 2.23
CA PHE A 8 -15.99 19.53 2.88
C PHE A 8 -16.49 18.09 2.66
N ALA A 9 -17.79 17.84 2.86
CA ALA A 9 -18.39 16.54 2.63
C ALA A 9 -18.27 16.11 1.16
N ALA A 10 -18.46 17.04 0.22
CA ALA A 10 -18.28 16.79 -1.20
C ALA A 10 -16.82 16.45 -1.55
N SER A 11 -15.85 17.21 -1.03
CA SER A 11 -14.42 16.92 -1.26
C SER A 11 -13.99 15.60 -0.63
N LEU A 12 -14.49 15.31 0.57
CA LEU A 12 -14.20 14.05 1.26
C LEU A 12 -14.79 12.88 0.48
N SER A 13 -16.05 12.99 0.05
CA SER A 13 -16.71 11.95 -0.75
C SER A 13 -15.97 11.72 -2.07
N ALA A 14 -15.55 12.79 -2.76
CA ALA A 14 -14.76 12.67 -3.98
C ALA A 14 -13.41 11.98 -3.74
N CYS A 15 -12.73 12.32 -2.64
CA CYS A 15 -11.49 11.66 -2.24
C CYS A 15 -11.70 10.17 -1.96
N LEU A 16 -12.76 9.83 -1.22
CA LEU A 16 -13.08 8.43 -0.90
C LEU A 16 -13.41 7.64 -2.17
N VAL A 17 -14.23 8.19 -3.08
CA VAL A 17 -14.52 7.53 -4.36
C VAL A 17 -13.26 7.36 -5.19
N PHE A 18 -12.38 8.37 -5.22
CA PHE A 18 -11.11 8.26 -5.94
C PHE A 18 -10.23 7.14 -5.37
N VAL A 19 -10.05 7.09 -4.05
CA VAL A 19 -9.18 6.10 -3.40
C VAL A 19 -9.76 4.68 -3.46
N TYR A 20 -11.05 4.51 -3.18
CA TYR A 20 -11.66 3.18 -3.02
C TYR A 20 -12.31 2.64 -4.28
N VAL A 21 -12.48 3.44 -5.33
CA VAL A 21 -13.09 2.98 -6.59
C VAL A 21 -12.13 3.20 -7.76
N PHE A 22 -11.67 4.45 -7.96
CA PHE A 22 -10.87 4.76 -9.14
C PHE A 22 -9.48 4.10 -9.12
N LEU A 23 -8.77 4.14 -7.99
CA LEU A 23 -7.45 3.51 -7.90
C LEU A 23 -7.50 1.99 -8.09
N PRO A 24 -8.41 1.22 -7.44
CA PRO A 24 -8.55 -0.21 -7.71
C PRO A 24 -8.82 -0.53 -9.20
N LEU A 25 -9.71 0.21 -9.85
CA LEU A 25 -9.98 0.02 -11.28
C LEU A 25 -8.73 0.25 -12.13
N MET A 26 -7.93 1.26 -11.80
CA MET A 26 -6.64 1.50 -12.47
C MET A 26 -5.66 0.35 -12.23
N THR A 27 -5.57 -0.16 -11.00
CA THR A 27 -4.72 -1.31 -10.64
C THR A 27 -5.13 -2.57 -11.41
N GLU A 28 -6.43 -2.85 -11.51
CA GLU A 28 -6.97 -3.98 -12.27
C GLU A 28 -6.73 -3.85 -13.78
N SER A 29 -6.72 -2.62 -14.31
CA SER A 29 -6.47 -2.36 -15.74
C SER A 29 -5.03 -2.61 -16.18
N VAL A 30 -4.09 -2.74 -15.24
CA VAL A 30 -2.66 -3.00 -15.49
C VAL A 30 -2.32 -4.41 -15.02
N ASP A 31 -2.10 -5.32 -15.97
CA ASP A 31 -1.87 -6.75 -15.71
C ASP A 31 -0.84 -7.04 -14.60
N VAL A 32 0.28 -6.32 -14.58
CA VAL A 32 1.34 -6.52 -13.58
C VAL A 32 0.85 -6.15 -12.18
N LEU A 33 0.14 -5.03 -12.05
CA LEU A 33 -0.38 -4.55 -10.77
C LEU A 33 -1.54 -5.42 -10.28
N ASN A 34 -2.41 -5.86 -11.19
CA ASN A 34 -3.49 -6.78 -10.90
C ASN A 34 -2.96 -8.12 -10.36
N ARG A 35 -1.96 -8.71 -11.04
CA ARG A 35 -1.31 -9.96 -10.59
C ARG A 35 -0.66 -9.81 -9.22
N MET A 36 0.02 -8.69 -8.98
CA MET A 36 0.63 -8.40 -7.69
C MET A 36 -0.43 -8.27 -6.59
N SER A 37 -1.52 -7.55 -6.85
CA SER A 37 -2.65 -7.42 -5.92
C SER A 37 -3.25 -8.78 -5.57
N GLN A 38 -3.50 -9.63 -6.57
CA GLN A 38 -4.04 -10.98 -6.36
C GLN A 38 -3.08 -11.86 -5.55
N TYR A 39 -1.78 -11.79 -5.84
CA TYR A 39 -0.77 -12.53 -5.10
C TYR A 39 -0.73 -12.14 -3.62
N LEU A 40 -0.80 -10.83 -3.32
CA LEU A 40 -0.84 -10.33 -1.95
C LEU A 40 -2.07 -10.85 -1.21
N ASP A 41 -3.25 -10.80 -1.85
CA ASP A 41 -4.51 -11.26 -1.27
C ASP A 41 -4.52 -12.78 -1.00
N VAL A 42 -4.09 -13.59 -1.97
CA VAL A 42 -4.00 -15.06 -1.83
C VAL A 42 -3.09 -15.49 -0.69
N ASN A 43 -2.02 -14.73 -0.44
CA ASN A 43 -1.08 -15.03 0.64
C ASN A 43 -1.44 -14.35 1.98
N GLY A 44 -2.57 -13.64 2.05
CA GLY A 44 -3.00 -12.92 3.26
C GLY A 44 -2.04 -11.79 3.65
N ILE A 45 -1.27 -11.27 2.69
CA ILE A 45 -0.30 -10.20 2.91
C ILE A 45 -1.06 -8.88 2.81
N ASP A 46 -1.35 -8.29 3.96
CA ASP A 46 -1.96 -6.96 4.07
C ASP A 46 -0.87 -5.89 3.90
N PRO A 47 -0.77 -5.20 2.74
CA PRO A 47 0.29 -4.22 2.47
C PRO A 47 0.19 -3.01 3.39
N THR A 48 -1.00 -2.76 3.98
CA THR A 48 -1.18 -1.66 4.93
C THR A 48 -0.47 -1.91 6.25
N ARG A 49 -0.09 -3.15 6.55
CA ARG A 49 0.74 -3.50 7.71
C ARG A 49 2.23 -3.30 7.46
N TYR A 50 2.66 -3.41 6.21
CA TYR A 50 4.04 -3.19 5.80
C TYR A 50 4.23 -1.72 5.44
N TYR A 51 4.13 -0.85 6.44
CA TYR A 51 4.48 0.55 6.24
C TYR A 51 5.97 0.65 5.90
N TYR A 52 6.30 1.52 4.95
CA TYR A 52 7.67 1.95 4.62
C TYR A 52 8.48 2.50 5.81
N THR A 53 7.93 2.50 7.03
CA THR A 53 8.64 2.82 8.27
C THR A 53 9.50 1.68 8.80
N ASP A 54 9.36 0.45 8.29
CA ASP A 54 10.23 -0.69 8.63
C ASP A 54 11.60 -0.64 7.93
N VAL A 55 12.07 0.55 7.53
CA VAL A 55 13.43 0.73 6.99
C VAL A 55 14.49 0.21 7.96
N GLU A 56 14.25 0.33 9.27
CA GLU A 56 15.15 -0.21 10.29
C GLU A 56 15.14 -1.75 10.32
N GLN A 57 13.97 -2.39 10.19
CA GLN A 57 13.87 -3.85 10.14
C GLN A 57 14.47 -4.43 8.86
N VAL A 58 14.32 -3.73 7.73
CA VAL A 58 14.97 -4.09 6.46
C VAL A 58 16.49 -4.02 6.62
N LYS A 59 17.02 -2.94 7.21
CA LYS A 59 18.46 -2.76 7.42
C LYS A 59 19.04 -3.79 8.39
N GLU A 60 18.29 -4.17 9.44
CA GLU A 60 18.71 -5.20 10.39
C GLU A 60 18.74 -6.59 9.74
N ALA A 61 17.73 -6.92 8.93
CA ALA A 61 17.71 -8.15 8.14
C ALA A 61 18.84 -8.20 7.11
N GLU A 62 19.12 -7.10 6.42
CA GLU A 62 20.24 -6.99 5.46
C GLU A 62 21.60 -7.18 6.15
N ASN A 63 21.83 -6.54 7.29
CA ASN A 63 23.07 -6.71 8.07
C ASN A 63 23.26 -8.13 8.59
N TYR A 64 22.16 -8.76 9.04
CA TYR A 64 22.20 -10.16 9.47
C TYR A 64 22.57 -11.09 8.30
N LEU A 65 21.93 -10.89 7.14
CA LEU A 65 22.20 -11.69 5.95
C LEU A 65 23.66 -11.56 5.50
N GLN A 66 24.20 -10.33 5.51
CA GLN A 66 25.58 -10.04 5.17
C GLN A 66 26.55 -10.76 6.11
N THR A 67 26.27 -10.74 7.42
CA THR A 67 27.11 -11.41 8.43
C THR A 67 27.18 -12.93 8.19
N VAL A 68 26.03 -13.57 7.93
CA VAL A 68 25.98 -15.01 7.65
C VAL A 68 26.69 -15.39 6.35
N LEU A 69 26.65 -14.52 5.34
CA LEU A 69 27.33 -14.73 4.06
C LEU A 69 28.84 -14.54 4.16
N ASP A 70 29.31 -13.58 4.96
CA ASP A 70 30.72 -13.29 5.17
C ASP A 70 31.42 -14.29 6.13
N GLU A 71 30.65 -15.00 6.96
CA GLU A 71 31.14 -16.10 7.83
C GLU A 71 31.38 -17.43 7.10
N ARG A 72 31.23 -17.47 5.76
CA ARG A 72 31.42 -18.68 4.93
C ARG A 72 32.64 -18.60 4.03
#